data_AF-A0A926E793-F1
#
_entry.id   AF-A0A926E793-F1
#
_cell.length_a   1.000
_cell.length_b   1.000
_cell.length_c   1.000
_cell.angle_alpha   90.00
_cell.angle_beta   90.00
_cell.angle_gamma   90.00
#
_symmetry.space_group_name_H-M   'P 1'
#
loop_
_entity.id
_entity.type
_entity.pdbx_description
1 polymer ?
#
loop_
_entity_poly.entity_id
_entity_poly.type
_entity_poly.pdbx_seq_one_letter_code
_entity_poly.pdbx_strand_id
1 'polypeptide(L)'
;MSTKVSKEELIEKIKSIIENEKFRLDGYFLCGFPTGAPNQVLQKACEKYVEIVENGNPSEEDTKTLIEALEASLNVESKVAEVNDITKSDVLVNYILEHKDVLFA
;
A
#
# COMPACT_ATOMS: atom_id res chain seq x y z
N MET A 1 9.87 -18.92 16.88
CA MET A 1 9.65 -17.48 17.15
C MET A 1 8.22 -17.19 16.74
N SER A 2 7.30 -16.93 17.67
CA SER A 2 5.94 -16.55 17.30
C SER A 2 5.96 -15.08 16.89
N THR A 3 6.13 -14.81 15.60
CA THR A 3 6.02 -13.46 15.03
C THR A 3 4.54 -13.07 15.10
N LYS A 4 4.11 -12.53 16.24
CA LYS A 4 2.80 -11.87 16.32
C LYS A 4 2.93 -10.58 15.53
N VAL A 5 2.40 -10.58 14.31
CA VAL A 5 2.27 -9.35 13.53
C VAL A 5 1.32 -8.43 14.28
N SER A 6 1.82 -7.24 14.64
CA SER A 6 1.03 -6.22 15.33
C SER A 6 0.35 -5.30 14.32
N LYS A 7 -0.82 -4.77 14.68
CA LYS A 7 -1.55 -3.79 13.86
C LYS A 7 -0.68 -2.59 13.50
N GLU A 8 0.13 -2.12 14.45
CA GLU A 8 1.10 -1.03 14.26
C GLU A 8 2.11 -1.34 13.15
N GLU A 9 2.64 -2.56 13.10
CA GLU A 9 3.60 -2.97 12.07
C GLU A 9 2.97 -2.96 10.67
N LEU A 10 1.69 -3.37 10.57
CA LEU A 10 0.95 -3.28 9.31
C LEU A 10 0.70 -1.83 8.90
N ILE A 11 0.37 -0.96 9.85
CA ILE A 11 0.19 0.48 9.60
C ILE A 11 1.49 1.12 9.12
N GLU A 12 2.64 0.78 9.70
CA GLU A 12 3.94 1.28 9.22
C GLU A 12 4.21 0.84 7.78
N LYS A 13 3.90 -0.41 7.43
CA LYS A 13 4.03 -0.89 6.05
C LYS A 13 3.08 -0.16 5.09
N ILE A 14 1.84 0.12 5.51
CA ILE A 14 0.88 0.93 4.76
C ILE A 14 1.45 2.34 4.53
N LYS A 15 2.06 2.95 5.55
CA LYS A 15 2.74 4.25 5.41
C LYS A 15 3.89 4.20 4.41
N SER A 16 4.71 3.15 4.42
CA SER A 16 5.77 2.97 3.41
C SER A 16 5.22 2.84 1.99
N ILE A 17 4.05 2.21 1.80
CA ILE A 17 3.39 2.14 0.49
C ILE A 17 3.00 3.55 0.00
N ILE A 18 2.46 4.39 0.89
CA ILE A 18 2.11 5.78 0.57
C ILE A 18 3.35 6.56 0.14
N GLU A 19 4.46 6.41 0.86
CA GLU A 19 5.73 7.07 0.52
C GLU A 19 6.29 6.59 -0.83
N ASN A 20 6.25 5.29 -1.11
CA ASN A 20 6.65 4.73 -2.39
C ASN A 20 5.81 5.28 -3.55
N GLU A 21 4.48 5.32 -3.39
CA GLU A 21 3.58 5.83 -4.43
C GLU A 21 3.73 7.35 -4.63
N LYS A 22 3.97 8.10 -3.55
CA LYS A 22 4.31 9.53 -3.63
C LYS A 22 5.64 9.76 -4.33
N PHE A 23 6.64 8.93 -4.04
CA PHE A 23 7.94 8.98 -4.71
C PHE A 23 7.83 8.62 -6.19
N ARG A 24 6.98 7.65 -6.57
CA ARG A 24 6.67 7.33 -7.97
C ARG A 24 5.97 8.50 -8.67
N LEU A 25 4.99 9.12 -8.02
CA LEU A 25 4.30 10.30 -8.56
C LEU A 25 5.29 11.44 -8.81
N ASP A 26 6.15 11.73 -7.83
CA ASP A 26 7.17 12.77 -7.91
C ASP A 26 8.23 12.46 -8.99
N GLY A 27 8.75 11.23 -9.03
CA GLY A 27 9.73 10.77 -10.03
C GLY A 27 9.18 10.72 -11.45
N TYR A 28 7.92 10.31 -11.61
CA TYR A 28 7.19 10.31 -12.88
C TYR A 28 7.00 11.74 -13.42
N PHE A 29 6.67 12.69 -12.55
CA PHE A 29 6.37 14.08 -12.95
C PHE A 29 7.61 14.97 -13.08
N LEU A 30 8.63 14.79 -12.23
CA LEU A 30 9.79 15.69 -12.14
C LEU A 30 11.00 15.23 -12.97
N CYS A 31 11.21 13.92 -13.14
CA CYS A 31 12.45 13.42 -13.73
C CYS A 31 12.24 12.59 -15.01
N GLY A 32 10.98 12.24 -15.35
CA GLY A 32 10.72 11.23 -16.38
C GLY A 32 11.36 9.89 -16.01
N PHE A 33 11.53 9.65 -14.70
CA PHE A 33 12.14 8.42 -14.19
C PHE A 33 11.27 7.25 -14.65
N PRO A 34 11.84 6.11 -15.05
CA PRO A 34 11.09 4.93 -15.45
C PRO A 34 10.47 4.23 -14.22
N THR A 35 9.91 4.99 -13.29
CA THR A 35 8.96 4.50 -12.31
C THR A 35 7.64 4.21 -13.03
N GLY A 36 7.05 3.05 -12.77
CA GLY A 36 5.69 2.74 -13.22
C GLY A 36 4.69 3.85 -12.92
N ALA A 37 3.57 3.86 -13.66
CA ALA A 37 2.51 4.84 -13.42
C ALA A 37 2.07 4.80 -11.95
N PRO A 38 1.97 5.97 -11.26
CA PRO A 38 1.60 6.00 -9.86
C PRO A 38 0.16 5.52 -9.68
N ASN A 39 -0.05 4.66 -8.68
CA ASN A 39 -1.33 4.15 -8.26
C ASN A 39 -1.94 5.08 -7.19
N GLN A 40 -2.48 6.20 -7.66
CA GLN A 40 -3.16 7.17 -6.79
C GLN A 40 -4.38 6.59 -6.06
N VAL A 41 -4.98 5.51 -6.57
CA VAL A 41 -6.09 4.81 -5.91
C VAL A 41 -5.59 4.09 -4.66
N LEU A 42 -4.49 3.33 -4.79
CA LEU A 42 -3.83 2.69 -3.67
C LEU A 42 -3.36 3.71 -2.63
N GLN A 43 -2.67 4.77 -3.07
CA GLN A 43 -2.17 5.83 -2.20
C GLN A 43 -3.31 6.41 -1.34
N LYS A 44 -4.42 6.83 -1.97
CA LYS A 44 -5.55 7.42 -1.25
C LYS A 44 -6.24 6.44 -0.30
N ALA A 45 -6.35 5.17 -0.69
CA ALA A 45 -6.93 4.14 0.18
C ALA A 45 -6.07 3.92 1.43
N CYS A 46 -4.74 3.86 1.26
CA CYS A 46 -3.78 3.75 2.35
C CYS A 46 -3.80 5.00 3.25
N GLU A 47 -3.77 6.21 2.69
CA GLU A 47 -3.85 7.47 3.45
C GLU A 47 -5.13 7.55 4.27
N LYS A 48 -6.28 7.24 3.64
CA LYS A 48 -7.57 7.25 4.31
C LYS A 48 -7.62 6.24 5.46
N TYR A 49 -7.09 5.04 5.26
CA TYR A 49 -7.02 4.04 6.33
C TYR A 49 -6.17 4.52 7.50
N VAL A 50 -4.98 5.06 7.24
CA VAL A 50 -4.10 5.62 8.28
C VAL A 50 -4.81 6.73 9.05
N GLU A 51 -5.47 7.66 8.36
CA GLU A 51 -6.23 8.76 8.97
C GLU A 51 -7.35 8.22 9.88
N ILE A 52 -8.07 7.19 9.44
CA ILE A 52 -9.14 6.57 10.24
C ILE A 52 -8.55 5.90 11.48
N VAL A 53 -7.42 5.21 11.36
CA VAL A 53 -6.74 4.61 12.52
C VAL A 53 -6.26 5.69 13.50
N GLU A 54 -5.76 6.83 13.02
CA GLU A 54 -5.34 7.93 13.88
C GLU A 54 -6.55 8.63 14.57
N ASN A 55 -7.71 8.65 13.90
CA ASN A 55 -8.94 9.22 14.46
C ASN A 55 -9.75 8.24 15.32
N GLY A 56 -9.43 6.94 15.30
CA GLY A 56 -10.14 5.92 16.08
C GLY A 56 -9.98 4.51 15.53
N ASN A 57 -11.00 3.66 15.71
CA ASN A 57 -10.98 2.32 15.16
C ASN A 57 -11.53 2.31 13.73
N PRO A 58 -10.79 1.75 12.76
CA PRO A 58 -11.31 1.55 11.42
C PRO A 58 -12.48 0.58 11.41
N SER A 59 -13.50 0.88 10.61
CA SER A 59 -14.64 -0.02 10.43
C SER A 59 -14.24 -1.18 9.52
N GLU A 60 -15.00 -2.27 9.58
CA GLU A 60 -14.78 -3.43 8.70
C GLU A 60 -14.84 -3.04 7.21
N GLU A 61 -15.69 -2.07 6.86
CA GLU A 61 -15.79 -1.51 5.50
C GLU A 61 -14.55 -0.71 5.08
N ASP A 62 -13.93 0.02 6.01
CA ASP A 62 -12.71 0.78 5.75
C ASP A 62 -11.53 -0.16 5.52
N THR A 63 -11.42 -1.22 6.34
CA THR A 63 -10.42 -2.28 6.17
C THR A 63 -10.64 -3.02 4.85
N LYS A 64 -11.89 -3.38 4.50
CA LYS A 64 -12.19 -4.00 3.19
C LYS A 64 -11.79 -3.11 2.02
N THR A 65 -12.11 -1.82 2.08
CA THR A 65 -11.73 -0.86 1.03
C THR A 65 -10.21 -0.79 0.83
N LEU A 66 -9.44 -0.79 1.93
CA LEU A 66 -7.98 -0.85 1.88
C LEU A 66 -7.50 -2.14 1.21
N ILE A 67 -8.04 -3.29 1.63
CA ILE A 67 -7.66 -4.61 1.12
C ILE A 67 -7.97 -4.74 -0.37
N GLU A 68 -9.13 -4.27 -0.82
CA GLU A 68 -9.48 -4.24 -2.25
C GLU A 68 -8.53 -3.36 -3.05
N ALA A 69 -8.12 -2.20 -2.53
CA ALA A 69 -7.14 -1.34 -3.20
C ALA A 69 -5.74 -2.00 -3.27
N LEU A 70 -5.34 -2.71 -2.21
CA LEU A 70 -4.11 -3.49 -2.15
C LEU A 70 -4.14 -4.63 -3.20
N GLU A 71 -5.20 -5.43 -3.23
CA GLU A 71 -5.37 -6.51 -4.23
C GLU A 71 -5.47 -5.97 -5.66
N ALA A 72 -6.15 -4.84 -5.86
CA ALA A 72 -6.22 -4.18 -7.15
C ALA A 72 -4.82 -3.72 -7.60
N SER A 73 -3.98 -3.20 -6.69
CA SER A 73 -2.64 -2.75 -7.03
C SER A 73 -1.71 -3.86 -7.49
N LEU A 74 -1.86 -5.08 -6.96
CA LEU A 74 -1.16 -6.28 -7.45
C LEU A 74 -1.64 -6.70 -8.85
N ASN A 75 -2.92 -6.47 -9.17
CA ASN A 75 -3.52 -6.79 -10.47
C ASN A 75 -3.30 -5.72 -11.54
N VAL A 76 -2.82 -4.53 -11.17
CA VAL A 76 -2.38 -3.55 -12.17
C VAL A 76 -1.07 -4.04 -12.75
N GLU A 77 -1.15 -4.75 -13.89
CA GLU A 77 0.01 -5.02 -14.75
C GLU A 77 0.71 -3.68 -15.05
N SER A 78 1.80 -3.42 -14.34
CA SER A 78 2.68 -2.30 -14.64
C SER A 78 3.25 -2.55 -16.03
N LYS A 79 2.68 -1.90 -17.05
CA LYS A 79 3.18 -1.86 -18.43
C LYS A 79 4.60 -1.29 -18.57
N VAL A 80 5.22 -0.87 -17.47
CA VAL A 80 6.60 -0.40 -17.40
C VAL A 80 7.48 -1.61 -17.09
N ALA A 81 8.39 -1.90 -18.02
CA ALA A 81 9.26 -3.07 -18.07
C ALA A 81 9.64 -3.59 -16.67
N GLU A 82 9.17 -4.81 -16.40
CA GLU A 82 9.28 -5.62 -15.19
C GLU A 82 10.68 -5.72 -14.55
N VAL A 83 11.72 -5.18 -15.21
CA VAL A 83 13.14 -5.42 -14.94
C VAL A 83 13.78 -4.38 -14.02
N ASN A 84 13.19 -3.19 -13.81
CA ASN A 84 13.84 -2.11 -13.04
C ASN A 84 12.95 -1.29 -12.08
N ASP A 85 11.70 -1.68 -11.84
CA ASP A 85 10.83 -0.96 -10.91
C ASP A 85 11.15 -1.37 -9.45
N ILE A 86 12.14 -0.69 -8.87
CA ILE A 86 12.60 -0.87 -7.48
C ILE A 86 11.60 -0.37 -6.43
N THR A 87 10.53 0.30 -6.86
CA THR A 87 9.49 0.86 -5.99
C THR A 87 8.22 0.01 -5.94
N LYS A 88 8.21 -1.15 -6.62
CA LYS A 88 7.16 -2.16 -6.51
C LYS A 88 6.95 -2.54 -5.05
N SER A 89 5.82 -2.11 -4.53
CA SER A 89 5.41 -2.41 -3.16
C SER A 89 4.78 -3.79 -3.02
N ASP A 90 4.81 -4.64 -4.06
CA ASP A 90 4.21 -5.98 -4.07
C ASP A 90 4.56 -6.83 -2.83
N VAL A 91 5.80 -6.77 -2.35
CA VAL A 91 6.22 -7.51 -1.15
C VAL A 91 5.51 -6.99 0.10
N LEU A 92 5.38 -5.66 0.24
CA LEU A 92 4.68 -5.04 1.36
C LEU A 92 3.17 -5.31 1.27
N VAL A 93 2.61 -5.20 0.07
CA VAL A 93 1.20 -5.45 -0.20
C VAL A 93 0.84 -6.91 0.11
N ASN A 94 1.61 -7.88 -0.37
CA ASN A 94 1.40 -9.30 -0.04
C ASN A 94 1.49 -9.55 1.47
N TYR A 95 2.48 -8.96 2.15
CA TYR A 95 2.61 -9.10 3.60
C TYR A 95 1.37 -8.57 4.35
N ILE A 96 0.82 -7.44 3.93
CA ILE A 96 -0.39 -6.88 4.55
C ILE A 96 -1.59 -7.78 4.28
N LEU A 97 -1.71 -8.33 3.06
CA LEU A 97 -2.79 -9.25 2.69
C LEU A 97 -2.72 -10.58 3.44
N GLU A 98 -1.53 -11.12 3.69
CA GLU A 98 -1.32 -12.35 4.48
C GLU A 98 -1.68 -12.18 5.96
N HIS A 99 -1.59 -10.95 6.47
CA HIS A 99 -1.87 -10.63 7.87
C HIS A 99 -3.10 -9.73 8.06
N LYS A 100 -3.96 -9.63 7.03
CA LYS A 100 -5.12 -8.72 7.03
C LYS A 100 -6.10 -8.97 8.17
N ASP A 101 -6.18 -10.20 8.68
CA ASP A 101 -6.98 -10.55 9.85
C ASP A 101 -6.64 -9.70 11.09
N VAL A 102 -5.39 -9.23 11.21
CA VAL A 102 -4.95 -8.32 12.30
C VAL A 102 -5.52 -6.92 12.14
N LEU A 103 -5.88 -6.50 10.92
CA LEU A 103 -6.55 -5.22 10.65
C LEU A 103 -8.05 -5.25 10.95
N PHE A 104 -8.63 -6.45 10.96
CA PHE A 104 -10.03 -6.69 11.33
C PHE A 104 -10.22 -6.94 12.84
N ALA A 105 -9.13 -7.16 13.58
CA ALA A 105 -9.11 -7.37 15.03
C ALA A 105 -9.06 -6.03 15.80
#